data_AF-A0A953PVU1-F1
#
_entry.id   AF-A0A953PVU1-F1
#
_cell.length_a   1.000
_cell.length_b   1.000
_cell.length_c   1.000
_cell.angle_alpha   90.00
_cell.angle_beta   90.00
_cell.angle_gamma   90.00
#
_symmetry.space_group_name_H-M   'P 1'
#
loop_
_entity.id
_entity.type
_entity.pdbx_description
1 polymer ?
#
loop_
_entity_poly.entity_id
_entity_poly.type
_entity_poly.pdbx_seq_one_letter_code
_entity_poly.pdbx_strand_id
1 'polypeptide(L)'
;MTKRLISGLLALVLVAPALWASKEMKEAKKLDKELKKISLTAAVPDGRRVVNRVMAHELGVTRQELVKEREKTGFVYGQLFGAHEVGKQVGMNFDQVAEQMKQGHSLLDISQEHDVNLKDILDSAKMLNKHIDKELDRIAAGDEDETAEDSADDYDPAADALSADTSSFTPSDLAQANQMVHGRALGLGNAMGNGPGAGMGAGRGVGAAVGGGMGRGRH
;
A
#
# COMPACT_ATOMS: atom_id res chain seq x y z
N MET A 1 -57.95 -50.72 6.59
CA MET A 1 -56.49 -50.80 6.35
C MET A 1 -55.97 -49.41 6.06
N THR A 2 -55.32 -48.82 7.06
CA THR A 2 -54.77 -47.46 7.09
C THR A 2 -53.39 -47.44 6.43
N LYS A 3 -53.16 -46.57 5.44
CA LYS A 3 -51.81 -46.21 4.99
C LYS A 3 -51.57 -44.73 5.25
N ARG A 4 -50.64 -44.49 6.18
CA ARG A 4 -50.18 -43.20 6.67
C ARG A 4 -49.14 -42.60 5.72
N LEU A 5 -49.28 -41.30 5.49
CA LEU A 5 -48.26 -40.23 5.51
C LEU A 5 -46.80 -40.63 5.17
N ILE A 6 -46.28 -40.09 4.07
CA ILE A 6 -44.87 -39.66 3.95
C ILE A 6 -44.87 -38.32 3.19
N SER A 7 -45.08 -37.23 3.93
CA SER A 7 -44.72 -35.88 3.52
C SER A 7 -43.56 -35.46 4.40
N GLY A 8 -42.39 -35.27 3.82
CA GLY A 8 -41.23 -34.79 4.57
C GLY A 8 -39.94 -35.00 3.82
N LEU A 9 -39.59 -34.06 2.94
CA LEU A 9 -38.20 -33.65 2.71
C LEU A 9 -38.15 -32.41 1.80
N LEU A 10 -38.10 -31.21 2.37
CA LEU A 10 -37.42 -30.07 1.73
C LEU A 10 -37.17 -28.95 2.74
N ALA A 11 -36.07 -29.06 3.48
CA ALA A 11 -35.50 -27.94 4.22
C ALA A 11 -34.00 -28.21 4.34
N LEU A 12 -33.26 -27.93 3.27
CA LEU A 12 -31.80 -27.98 3.30
C LEU A 12 -31.22 -26.76 2.59
N VAL A 13 -30.31 -26.11 3.31
CA VAL A 13 -29.26 -25.17 2.86
C VAL A 13 -29.68 -23.72 2.63
N LEU A 14 -29.59 -22.90 3.68
CA LEU A 14 -29.37 -21.44 3.57
C LEU A 14 -28.57 -20.94 4.80
N VAL A 15 -27.37 -21.49 5.05
CA VAL A 15 -26.49 -21.01 6.15
C VAL A 15 -25.04 -20.72 5.68
N ALA A 16 -24.72 -20.87 4.39
CA ALA A 16 -23.37 -20.63 3.90
C ALA A 16 -22.92 -19.15 3.76
N PRO A 17 -23.75 -18.13 3.46
CA PRO A 17 -23.22 -16.81 3.05
C PRO A 17 -22.60 -15.98 4.19
N ALA A 18 -22.95 -16.23 5.45
CA ALA A 18 -22.47 -15.40 6.57
C ALA A 18 -20.96 -15.57 6.88
N LEU A 19 -20.40 -16.75 6.61
CA LEU A 19 -18.98 -17.01 6.90
C LEU A 19 -18.05 -16.42 5.83
N TRP A 20 -18.47 -16.43 4.56
CA TRP A 20 -17.70 -15.89 3.44
C TRP A 20 -17.59 -14.37 3.53
N ALA A 21 -18.71 -13.68 3.81
CA ALA A 21 -18.72 -12.23 4.04
C ALA A 21 -17.75 -11.82 5.17
N SER A 22 -17.58 -12.64 6.21
CA SER A 22 -16.67 -12.31 7.33
C SER A 22 -15.18 -12.34 6.95
N LYS A 23 -14.79 -13.13 5.95
CA LYS A 23 -13.39 -13.24 5.49
C LYS A 23 -13.05 -12.09 4.57
N GLU A 24 -13.90 -11.82 3.58
CA GLU A 24 -13.70 -10.70 2.64
C GLU A 24 -13.70 -9.36 3.35
N MET A 25 -14.60 -9.15 4.32
CA MET A 25 -14.58 -7.94 5.15
C MET A 25 -13.26 -7.74 5.91
N LYS A 26 -12.57 -8.82 6.30
CA LYS A 26 -11.25 -8.73 6.95
C LYS A 26 -10.16 -8.40 5.94
N GLU A 27 -10.26 -8.92 4.72
CA GLU A 27 -9.33 -8.64 3.63
C GLU A 27 -9.50 -7.20 3.13
N ALA A 28 -10.74 -6.73 2.93
CA ALA A 28 -11.08 -5.35 2.62
C ALA A 28 -10.49 -4.38 3.67
N LYS A 29 -10.68 -4.64 4.97
CA LYS A 29 -10.08 -3.82 6.04
C LYS A 29 -8.55 -3.76 5.99
N LYS A 30 -7.89 -4.86 5.60
CA LYS A 30 -6.44 -4.89 5.42
C LYS A 30 -6.03 -4.12 4.17
N LEU A 31 -6.78 -4.26 3.08
CA LEU A 31 -6.56 -3.53 1.85
C LEU A 31 -6.68 -2.03 2.10
N ASP A 32 -7.77 -1.58 2.74
CA ASP A 32 -7.97 -0.18 3.12
C ASP A 32 -6.79 0.37 3.93
N LYS A 33 -6.23 -0.45 4.82
CA LYS A 33 -5.05 -0.06 5.60
C LYS A 33 -3.81 0.14 4.71
N GLU A 34 -3.55 -0.78 3.79
CA GLU A 34 -2.40 -0.67 2.88
C GLU A 34 -2.58 0.49 1.89
N LEU A 35 -3.78 0.69 1.35
CA LEU A 35 -4.11 1.83 0.47
C LEU A 35 -4.01 3.16 1.23
N LYS A 36 -4.48 3.20 2.48
CA LYS A 36 -4.32 4.38 3.34
C LYS A 36 -2.85 4.69 3.61
N LYS A 37 -1.98 3.68 3.77
CA LYS A 37 -0.53 3.89 3.89
C LYS A 37 0.04 4.56 2.65
N ILE A 38 -0.33 4.10 1.45
CA ILE A 38 0.09 4.70 0.17
C ILE A 38 -0.34 6.17 0.13
N SER A 39 -1.62 6.47 0.38
CA SER A 39 -2.12 7.84 0.39
C SER A 39 -1.46 8.71 1.46
N LEU A 40 -1.18 8.17 2.64
CA LEU A 40 -0.53 8.89 3.73
C LEU A 40 0.90 9.27 3.34
N THR A 41 1.66 8.36 2.74
CA THR A 41 2.99 8.66 2.22
C THR A 41 2.93 9.74 1.14
N ALA A 42 1.95 9.67 0.23
CA ALA A 42 1.76 10.66 -0.82
C ALA A 42 1.21 12.02 -0.33
N ALA A 43 0.82 12.14 0.94
CA ALA A 43 0.26 13.39 1.49
C ALA A 43 1.31 14.50 1.61
N VAL A 44 2.61 14.16 1.57
CA VAL A 44 3.73 15.11 1.63
C VAL A 44 4.48 15.15 0.29
N PRO A 45 5.10 16.28 -0.11
CA PRO A 45 5.62 16.46 -1.47
C PRO A 45 6.62 15.39 -1.93
N ASP A 46 7.64 15.08 -1.13
CA ASP A 46 8.67 14.11 -1.53
C ASP A 46 8.12 12.68 -1.51
N GLY A 47 7.22 12.36 -0.57
CA GLY A 47 6.51 11.09 -0.56
C GLY A 47 5.60 10.93 -1.78
N ARG A 48 4.95 12.02 -2.23
CA ARG A 48 4.12 12.05 -3.44
C ARG A 48 4.93 11.75 -4.69
N ARG A 49 6.10 12.39 -4.83
CA ARG A 49 7.06 12.14 -5.91
C ARG A 49 7.38 10.65 -6.02
N VAL A 50 7.78 10.03 -4.91
CA VAL A 50 8.13 8.61 -4.86
C VAL A 50 6.93 7.72 -5.16
N VAL A 51 5.78 7.98 -4.53
CA VAL A 51 4.57 7.18 -4.75
C VAL A 51 4.14 7.24 -6.21
N ASN A 52 4.11 8.43 -6.82
CA ASN A 52 3.76 8.60 -8.22
C ASN A 52 4.70 7.81 -9.14
N ARG A 53 6.02 7.95 -8.95
CA ARG A 53 7.04 7.26 -9.76
C ARG A 53 6.92 5.74 -9.66
N VAL A 54 6.89 5.22 -8.43
CA VAL A 54 6.79 3.77 -8.20
C VAL A 54 5.46 3.23 -8.72
N MET A 55 4.35 3.94 -8.49
CA MET A 55 3.03 3.50 -8.99
C MET A 55 2.96 3.50 -10.51
N ALA A 56 3.51 4.52 -11.17
CA ALA A 56 3.56 4.59 -12.63
C ALA A 56 4.33 3.39 -13.20
N HIS A 57 5.47 3.04 -12.60
CA HIS A 57 6.24 1.86 -12.95
C HIS A 57 5.45 0.55 -12.75
N GLU A 58 4.81 0.35 -11.59
CA GLU A 58 4.05 -0.88 -11.29
C GLU A 58 2.83 -1.07 -12.19
N LEU A 59 2.14 0.03 -12.53
CA LEU A 59 0.95 0.01 -13.38
C LEU A 59 1.29 0.02 -14.88
N GLY A 60 2.54 0.33 -15.24
CA GLY A 60 2.98 0.44 -16.63
C GLY A 60 2.38 1.66 -17.35
N VAL A 61 2.08 2.74 -16.62
CA VAL A 61 1.55 4.00 -17.15
C VAL A 61 2.56 5.13 -16.92
N THR A 62 2.33 6.29 -17.52
CA THR A 62 3.19 7.45 -17.27
C THR A 62 2.81 8.16 -15.96
N ARG A 63 3.78 8.80 -15.32
CA ARG A 63 3.53 9.65 -14.14
C ARG A 63 2.47 10.72 -14.40
N GLN A 64 2.53 11.36 -15.57
CA GLN A 64 1.58 12.38 -16.01
C GLN A 64 0.16 11.84 -16.25
N GLU A 65 0.04 10.57 -16.66
CA GLU A 65 -1.26 9.91 -16.78
C GLU A 65 -1.92 9.75 -15.41
N LEU A 66 -1.15 9.33 -14.39
CA LEU A 66 -1.66 9.29 -13.01
C LEU A 66 -2.09 10.67 -12.52
N VAL A 67 -1.31 11.73 -12.78
CA VAL A 67 -1.69 13.11 -12.41
C VAL A 67 -3.04 13.48 -13.03
N LYS A 68 -3.21 13.26 -14.33
CA LYS A 68 -4.47 13.55 -15.05
C LYS A 68 -5.66 12.75 -14.52
N GLU A 69 -5.45 11.47 -14.22
CA GLU A 69 -6.49 10.63 -13.63
C GLU A 69 -6.89 11.12 -12.25
N ARG A 70 -5.92 11.54 -11.42
CA ARG A 70 -6.19 12.13 -10.11
C ARG A 70 -6.95 13.44 -10.22
N GLU A 71 -6.55 14.34 -11.11
CA GLU A 71 -7.27 15.59 -11.37
C GLU A 71 -8.72 15.35 -11.81
N LYS A 72 -8.93 14.36 -12.70
CA LYS A 72 -10.26 13.98 -13.21
C LYS A 72 -11.16 13.34 -12.16
N THR A 73 -10.58 12.59 -11.22
CA THR A 73 -11.33 11.77 -10.26
C THR A 73 -11.42 12.37 -8.86
N GLY A 74 -10.45 13.19 -8.49
CA GLY A 74 -10.23 13.62 -7.11
C GLY A 74 -9.68 12.51 -6.21
N PHE A 75 -9.24 11.39 -6.78
CA PHE A 75 -8.74 10.26 -5.99
C PHE A 75 -7.37 10.53 -5.40
N VAL A 76 -7.21 10.16 -4.13
CA VAL A 76 -5.89 10.03 -3.50
C VAL A 76 -5.19 8.79 -4.05
N TYR A 77 -3.85 8.74 -3.98
CA TYR A 77 -3.06 7.66 -4.60
C TYR A 77 -3.50 6.23 -4.22
N GLY A 78 -3.88 5.98 -2.96
CA GLY A 78 -4.41 4.68 -2.56
C GLY A 78 -5.70 4.29 -3.27
N GLN A 79 -6.62 5.25 -3.49
CA GLN A 79 -7.86 5.00 -4.25
C GLN A 79 -7.56 4.79 -5.72
N LEU A 80 -6.66 5.61 -6.28
CA LEU A 80 -6.21 5.51 -7.66
C LEU A 80 -5.63 4.12 -7.97
N PHE A 81 -4.71 3.66 -7.12
CA PHE A 81 -4.13 2.32 -7.23
C PHE A 81 -5.16 1.21 -7.12
N GLY A 82 -6.06 1.30 -6.12
CA GLY A 82 -7.13 0.32 -5.94
C GLY A 82 -8.04 0.22 -7.16
N ALA A 83 -8.38 1.35 -7.79
CA ALA A 83 -9.20 1.38 -9.00
C ALA A 83 -8.52 0.69 -10.19
N HIS A 84 -7.22 0.95 -10.41
CA HIS A 84 -6.44 0.27 -11.46
C HIS A 84 -6.34 -1.23 -11.23
N GLU A 85 -6.03 -1.66 -10.00
CA GLU A 85 -5.90 -3.09 -9.68
C GLU A 85 -7.23 -3.83 -9.80
N VAL A 86 -8.35 -3.24 -9.35
CA VAL A 86 -9.68 -3.81 -9.59
C VAL A 86 -9.95 -3.90 -11.09
N GLY A 87 -9.77 -2.81 -11.84
CA GLY A 87 -10.04 -2.75 -13.28
C GLY A 87 -9.29 -3.84 -14.05
N LYS A 88 -8.01 -4.03 -13.73
CA LYS A 88 -7.17 -5.09 -14.28
C LYS A 88 -7.74 -6.49 -14.03
N GLN A 89 -8.32 -6.75 -12.86
CA GLN A 89 -8.89 -8.08 -12.55
C GLN A 89 -10.27 -8.29 -13.18
N VAL A 90 -11.11 -7.26 -13.26
CA VAL A 90 -12.46 -7.37 -13.85
C VAL A 90 -12.51 -7.17 -15.36
N GLY A 91 -11.38 -6.79 -15.98
CA GLY A 91 -11.32 -6.43 -17.39
C GLY A 91 -12.02 -5.11 -17.72
N MET A 92 -12.15 -4.22 -16.73
CA MET A 92 -12.68 -2.87 -16.90
C MET A 92 -11.51 -1.88 -17.02
N ASN A 93 -11.73 -0.81 -17.77
CA ASN A 93 -10.78 0.30 -17.74
C ASN A 93 -10.93 1.12 -16.44
N PHE A 94 -9.90 1.92 -16.14
CA PHE A 94 -9.88 2.78 -14.96
C PHE A 94 -11.12 3.67 -14.85
N ASP A 95 -11.55 4.28 -15.96
CA ASP A 95 -12.71 5.19 -15.99
C ASP A 95 -14.01 4.52 -15.53
N GLN A 96 -14.25 3.28 -15.93
CA GLN A 96 -15.42 2.50 -15.53
C GLN A 96 -15.41 2.23 -14.02
N VAL A 97 -14.26 1.84 -13.46
CA VAL A 97 -14.11 1.58 -12.02
C VAL A 97 -14.23 2.88 -11.22
N ALA A 98 -13.59 3.95 -11.70
CA ALA A 98 -13.65 5.26 -11.07
C ALA A 98 -15.08 5.81 -11.02
N GLU A 99 -15.88 5.58 -12.06
CA GLU A 99 -17.29 5.97 -12.09
C GLU A 99 -18.12 5.20 -11.04
N GLN A 100 -17.92 3.89 -10.91
CA GLN A 100 -18.59 3.11 -9.84
C GLN A 100 -18.19 3.61 -8.45
N MET A 101 -16.91 3.90 -8.23
CA MET A 101 -16.43 4.46 -6.96
C MET A 101 -17.01 5.84 -6.67
N LYS A 102 -17.17 6.69 -7.69
CA LYS A 102 -17.86 7.99 -7.56
C LYS A 102 -19.34 7.86 -7.23
N GLN A 103 -19.98 6.77 -7.67
CA GLN A 103 -21.36 6.42 -7.30
C GLN A 103 -21.47 5.85 -5.87
N GLY A 104 -20.34 5.69 -5.16
CA GLY A 104 -20.28 5.26 -3.77
C GLY A 104 -19.98 3.77 -3.59
N HIS A 105 -19.73 3.03 -4.67
CA HIS A 105 -19.31 1.63 -4.56
C HIS A 105 -17.88 1.55 -4.01
N SER A 106 -17.69 0.76 -2.96
CA SER A 106 -16.36 0.47 -2.44
C SER A 106 -15.65 -0.58 -3.30
N LEU A 107 -14.32 -0.69 -3.15
CA LEU A 107 -13.57 -1.77 -3.82
C LEU A 107 -14.09 -3.16 -3.44
N LEU A 108 -14.62 -3.32 -2.22
CA LEU A 108 -15.28 -4.55 -1.80
C LEU A 108 -16.57 -4.78 -2.59
N ASP A 109 -17.43 -3.78 -2.73
CA ASP A 109 -18.69 -3.93 -3.47
C ASP A 109 -18.43 -4.32 -4.92
N ILE A 110 -17.48 -3.63 -5.57
CA ILE A 110 -17.07 -3.91 -6.96
C ILE A 110 -16.45 -5.31 -7.05
N SER A 111 -15.64 -5.71 -6.07
CA SER A 111 -15.06 -7.06 -6.04
C SER A 111 -16.09 -8.16 -5.90
N GLN A 112 -17.13 -7.95 -5.09
CA GLN A 112 -18.20 -8.92 -4.88
C GLN A 112 -19.13 -9.04 -6.09
N GLU A 113 -19.41 -7.92 -6.76
CA GLU A 113 -20.22 -7.90 -7.98
C GLU A 113 -19.55 -8.66 -9.14
N HIS A 114 -18.21 -8.64 -9.20
CA HIS A 114 -17.44 -9.22 -10.29
C HIS A 114 -16.63 -10.47 -9.93
N ASP A 115 -16.87 -11.06 -8.75
CA ASP A 115 -16.16 -12.27 -8.25
C ASP A 115 -14.62 -12.11 -8.25
N VAL A 116 -14.15 -10.94 -7.83
CA VAL A 116 -12.73 -10.57 -7.78
C VAL A 116 -12.11 -10.98 -6.46
N ASN A 117 -10.91 -11.55 -6.53
CA ASN A 117 -10.16 -11.92 -5.35
C ASN A 117 -9.47 -10.70 -4.70
N LEU A 118 -10.11 -10.11 -3.69
CA LEU A 118 -9.53 -9.00 -2.90
C LEU A 118 -8.16 -9.29 -2.32
N LYS A 119 -7.84 -10.56 -2.06
CA LYS A 119 -6.51 -10.94 -1.57
C LYS A 119 -5.41 -10.59 -2.56
N ASP A 120 -5.68 -10.72 -3.85
CA ASP A 120 -4.69 -10.43 -4.89
C ASP A 120 -4.42 -8.93 -4.96
N ILE A 121 -5.47 -8.11 -4.86
CA ILE A 121 -5.37 -6.64 -4.76
C ILE A 121 -4.61 -6.22 -3.49
N LEU A 122 -4.91 -6.87 -2.35
CA LEU A 122 -4.20 -6.64 -1.10
C LEU A 122 -2.71 -6.97 -1.22
N ASP A 123 -2.36 -8.06 -1.89
CA ASP A 123 -0.98 -8.47 -2.05
C ASP A 123 -0.23 -7.53 -3.03
N SER A 124 -0.88 -7.04 -4.09
CA SER A 124 -0.37 -5.95 -4.94
C SER A 124 -0.12 -4.67 -4.14
N ALA A 125 -1.07 -4.25 -3.29
CA ALA A 125 -0.92 -3.03 -2.47
C ALA A 125 0.25 -3.12 -1.48
N LYS A 126 0.48 -4.28 -0.87
CA LYS A 126 1.66 -4.53 -0.03
C LYS A 126 2.95 -4.47 -0.83
N MET A 127 2.95 -5.01 -2.05
CA MET A 127 4.12 -5.00 -2.92
C MET A 127 4.48 -3.56 -3.32
N LEU A 128 3.49 -2.76 -3.70
CA LEU A 128 3.67 -1.34 -3.97
C LEU A 128 4.23 -0.60 -2.75
N ASN A 129 3.66 -0.80 -1.54
CA ASN A 129 4.18 -0.22 -0.31
C ASN A 129 5.64 -0.62 -0.04
N LYS A 130 6.02 -1.87 -0.33
CA LYS A 130 7.40 -2.33 -0.20
C LYS A 130 8.34 -1.64 -1.19
N HIS A 131 7.90 -1.42 -2.43
CA HIS A 131 8.69 -0.71 -3.44
C HIS A 131 8.83 0.78 -3.09
N ILE A 132 7.77 1.42 -2.60
CA ILE A 132 7.82 2.78 -2.04
C ILE A 132 8.82 2.84 -0.88
N ASP A 133 8.75 1.90 0.07
CA ASP A 133 9.66 1.88 1.22
C ASP A 133 11.13 1.74 0.77
N LYS A 134 11.41 0.83 -0.18
CA LYS A 134 12.74 0.63 -0.75
C LYS A 134 13.26 1.87 -1.45
N GLU A 135 12.40 2.57 -2.18
CA GLU A 135 12.78 3.76 -2.92
C GLU A 135 13.07 4.94 -1.98
N LEU A 136 12.26 5.11 -0.94
CA LEU A 136 12.53 6.08 0.13
C LEU A 136 13.87 5.80 0.83
N ASP A 137 14.21 4.52 1.05
CA ASP A 137 15.51 4.14 1.63
C ASP A 137 16.68 4.47 0.70
N ARG A 138 16.52 4.25 -0.62
CA ARG A 138 17.52 4.57 -1.64
C ARG A 138 17.79 6.08 -1.72
N ILE A 139 16.73 6.87 -1.75
CA ILE A 139 16.81 8.34 -1.68
C ILE A 139 17.52 8.79 -0.39
N ALA A 140 17.12 8.22 0.74
CA ALA A 140 17.72 8.55 2.04
C ALA A 140 19.22 8.20 2.12
N ALA A 141 19.68 7.20 1.37
CA ALA A 141 21.09 6.86 1.24
C ALA A 141 21.88 7.81 0.32
N GLY A 142 21.20 8.68 -0.43
CA GLY A 142 21.81 9.57 -1.41
C GLY A 142 22.18 8.87 -2.72
N ASP A 143 21.58 7.72 -3.00
CA ASP A 143 21.86 6.90 -4.19
C ASP A 143 21.14 7.43 -5.47
N GLU A 144 20.43 8.56 -5.37
CA GLU A 144 19.64 9.13 -6.46
C GLU A 144 19.58 10.66 -6.38
N ASP A 145 19.72 11.31 -7.54
CA ASP A 145 19.45 12.74 -7.71
C ASP A 145 17.99 12.89 -8.15
N GLU A 146 17.09 13.08 -7.19
CA GLU A 146 15.65 13.22 -7.43
C GLU A 146 15.30 14.29 -8.47
N THR A 147 16.11 15.37 -8.52
CA THR A 147 15.87 16.51 -9.41
C THR A 147 16.15 16.15 -10.86
N ALA A 148 17.12 15.26 -11.10
CA ALA A 148 17.49 14.82 -12.44
C ALA A 148 16.40 13.93 -13.05
N GLU A 149 15.74 13.10 -12.24
CA GLU A 149 14.66 12.23 -12.73
C GLU A 149 13.37 12.98 -12.98
N ASP A 150 12.94 13.87 -12.08
CA ASP A 150 11.75 14.70 -12.28
C ASP A 150 11.87 15.61 -13.53
N SER A 151 13.10 16.08 -13.81
CA SER A 151 13.36 16.88 -15.01
C SER A 151 13.31 16.06 -16.32
N ALA A 152 13.44 14.74 -16.23
CA ALA A 152 13.41 13.87 -17.42
C ALA A 152 11.99 13.59 -17.91
N ASP A 153 10.98 13.70 -17.04
CA ASP A 153 9.57 13.40 -17.33
C ASP A 153 8.60 14.57 -17.07
N ASP A 154 9.15 15.78 -16.89
CA ASP A 154 8.43 17.04 -16.65
C ASP A 154 7.45 16.96 -15.46
N TYR A 155 7.73 16.11 -14.46
CA TYR A 155 6.87 15.95 -13.30
C TYR A 155 7.06 17.06 -12.26
N ASP A 156 5.96 17.69 -11.84
CA ASP A 156 5.94 18.66 -10.74
C ASP A 156 5.09 18.15 -9.56
N PRO A 157 5.71 17.78 -8.41
CA PRO A 157 4.98 17.30 -7.24
C PRO A 157 4.07 18.37 -6.61
N ALA A 158 4.32 19.66 -6.86
CA ALA A 158 3.45 20.74 -6.39
C ALA A 158 2.18 20.83 -7.26
N ALA A 159 2.30 20.63 -8.57
CA ALA A 159 1.16 20.58 -9.48
C ALA A 159 0.28 19.33 -9.23
N ASP A 160 0.89 18.21 -8.86
CA ASP A 160 0.16 16.97 -8.50
C ASP A 160 -0.52 17.03 -7.11
N ALA A 161 -0.35 18.10 -6.34
CA ALA A 161 -0.98 18.20 -5.03
C ALA A 161 -2.49 18.46 -5.14
N LEU A 162 -3.32 17.56 -4.59
CA LEU A 162 -4.77 17.75 -4.46
C LEU A 162 -5.16 18.03 -3.01
N SER A 163 -6.23 18.80 -2.81
CA SER A 163 -6.78 19.03 -1.46
C SER A 163 -7.18 17.72 -0.77
N ALA A 164 -7.59 16.72 -1.56
CA ALA A 164 -7.97 15.39 -1.08
C ALA A 164 -6.84 14.66 -0.34
N ASP A 165 -5.58 14.96 -0.65
CA ASP A 165 -4.43 14.24 -0.10
C ASP A 165 -4.19 14.52 1.38
N THR A 166 -4.74 15.62 1.89
CA THR A 166 -4.60 16.01 3.30
C THR A 166 -5.95 16.07 4.02
N SER A 167 -7.06 16.18 3.30
CA SER A 167 -8.39 16.39 3.90
C SER A 167 -8.85 15.27 4.85
N SER A 168 -8.36 14.04 4.64
CA SER A 168 -8.75 12.86 5.43
C SER A 168 -7.75 12.51 6.53
N PHE A 169 -6.71 13.32 6.73
CA PHE A 169 -5.63 13.07 7.68
C PHE A 169 -5.57 14.15 8.75
N THR A 170 -5.26 13.73 9.98
CA THR A 170 -5.03 14.65 11.09
C THR A 170 -3.63 15.26 11.01
N PRO A 171 -3.36 16.37 11.73
CA PRO A 171 -1.99 16.90 11.82
C PRO A 171 -0.96 15.88 12.33
N SER A 172 -1.37 14.96 13.22
CA SER A 172 -0.50 13.89 13.70
C SER A 172 -0.19 12.88 12.60
N ASP A 173 -1.15 12.55 11.74
CA ASP A 173 -0.93 11.66 10.60
C ASP A 173 0.05 12.30 9.61
N LEU A 174 -0.11 13.58 9.30
CA LEU A 174 0.80 14.30 8.39
C LEU A 174 2.20 14.45 8.98
N ALA A 175 2.33 14.63 10.30
CA ALA A 175 3.63 14.59 10.97
C ALA A 175 4.27 13.20 10.87
N GLN A 176 3.48 12.13 11.03
CA GLN A 176 3.94 10.76 10.81
C GLN A 176 4.37 10.54 9.36
N ALA A 177 3.61 11.02 8.36
CA ALA A 177 3.98 10.92 6.96
C ALA A 177 5.34 11.58 6.68
N ASN A 178 5.55 12.80 7.19
CA ASN A 178 6.84 13.48 7.12
C ASN A 178 7.96 12.65 7.76
N GLN A 179 7.72 12.02 8.91
CA GLN A 179 8.69 11.13 9.54
C GLN A 179 8.96 9.86 8.73
N MET A 180 7.94 9.28 8.08
CA MET A 180 8.11 8.09 7.24
C MET A 180 8.97 8.37 6.01
N VAL A 181 8.86 9.58 5.45
CA VAL A 181 9.60 10.01 4.26
C VAL A 181 11.01 10.48 4.62
N HIS A 182 11.15 11.36 5.62
CA HIS A 182 12.43 12.00 5.95
C HIS A 182 13.21 11.33 7.09
N GLY A 183 12.55 10.55 7.96
CA GLY A 183 13.18 9.94 9.13
C GLY A 183 14.16 8.81 8.80
N ARG A 184 14.16 8.32 7.57
CA ARG A 184 15.04 7.24 7.09
C ARG A 184 16.50 7.68 6.97
N ALA A 185 16.74 8.92 6.53
CA ALA A 185 18.08 9.49 6.38
C ALA A 185 18.83 9.65 7.72
N LEU A 186 18.13 9.63 8.85
CA LEU A 186 18.70 9.83 10.19
C LEU A 186 19.03 8.51 10.91
N GLY A 187 18.94 7.36 10.23
CA GLY A 187 19.21 6.04 10.85
C GLY A 187 18.18 5.61 11.90
N LEU A 188 17.01 6.29 11.95
CA LEU A 188 15.89 5.97 12.84
C LEU A 188 14.93 4.92 12.24
N GLY A 189 15.20 4.44 11.02
CA GLY A 189 14.25 3.72 10.16
C GLY A 189 13.78 2.33 10.61
N ASN A 190 14.42 1.69 11.59
CA ASN A 190 14.09 0.31 11.98
C ASN A 190 13.17 0.14 13.20
N ALA A 191 12.72 1.22 13.84
CA ALA A 191 11.93 1.11 15.08
C ALA A 191 10.41 0.98 14.89
N MET A 192 9.86 1.21 13.68
CA MET A 192 8.41 1.26 13.48
C MET A 192 7.84 0.18 12.54
N GLY A 193 8.62 -0.87 12.25
CA GLY A 193 8.18 -2.04 11.48
C GLY A 193 7.50 -3.11 12.34
N ASN A 194 6.19 -2.97 12.54
CA ASN A 194 5.21 -4.06 12.71
C ASN A 194 5.72 -5.45 13.18
N GLY A 195 5.71 -5.71 14.50
CA GLY A 195 5.87 -7.06 15.05
C GLY A 195 4.96 -7.28 16.27
N PRO A 196 3.97 -8.18 16.23
CA PRO A 196 3.36 -8.74 17.42
C PRO A 196 4.09 -10.04 17.75
N GLY A 197 4.98 -10.05 18.75
CA GLY A 197 5.64 -11.29 19.14
C GLY A 197 6.75 -11.10 20.15
N ALA A 198 6.49 -11.56 21.37
CA ALA A 198 7.44 -11.63 22.46
C ALA A 198 8.65 -12.52 22.13
N GLY A 199 9.80 -12.19 22.76
CA GLY A 199 10.98 -13.03 22.72
C GLY A 199 12.09 -12.49 23.62
N MET A 200 11.89 -12.55 24.94
CA MET A 200 12.97 -12.46 25.91
C MET A 200 14.09 -13.44 25.53
N GLY A 201 15.29 -12.92 25.30
CA GLY A 201 16.50 -13.69 25.09
C GLY A 201 17.66 -13.02 25.80
N ALA A 202 17.67 -13.12 27.12
CA ALA A 202 18.81 -12.75 27.94
C ALA A 202 19.99 -13.70 27.69
N GLY A 203 21.18 -13.13 27.52
CA GLY A 203 22.37 -13.67 28.17
C GLY A 203 23.49 -14.26 27.30
N ARG A 204 24.71 -13.81 27.65
CA ARG A 204 26.03 -14.43 27.48
C ARG A 204 26.62 -14.49 26.06
N GLY A 205 27.87 -14.10 25.83
CA GLY A 205 28.90 -13.68 26.76
C GLY A 205 30.20 -13.28 26.07
N VAL A 206 30.95 -12.49 26.83
CA VAL A 206 32.41 -12.33 26.89
C VAL A 206 33.23 -13.31 26.02
N GLY A 207 34.07 -12.75 25.15
CA GLY A 207 35.16 -13.47 24.49
C GLY A 207 36.24 -12.50 24.05
N ALA A 208 37.25 -12.31 24.91
CA ALA A 208 38.47 -11.58 24.62
C ALA A 208 39.48 -12.47 23.88
N ALA A 209 40.18 -11.89 22.89
CA ALA A 209 41.49 -12.33 22.38
C ALA A 209 42.07 -11.09 21.65
N VAL A 210 43.10 -10.38 22.12
CA VAL A 210 44.52 -10.72 22.36
C VAL A 210 45.24 -11.27 21.12
N GLY A 211 46.13 -10.43 20.58
CA GLY A 211 47.13 -10.72 19.55
C GLY A 211 47.37 -9.44 18.74
N GLY A 212 48.41 -8.62 18.94
CA GLY A 212 49.81 -8.95 19.20
C GLY A 212 50.56 -8.92 17.86
N GLY A 213 51.23 -7.82 17.53
CA GLY A 213 51.97 -7.71 16.26
C GLY A 213 52.61 -6.36 15.99
N MET A 214 53.66 -6.01 16.75
CA MET A 214 54.65 -5.00 16.37
C MET A 214 55.45 -5.49 15.16
N GLY A 215 55.69 -4.61 14.18
CA GLY A 215 56.63 -4.85 13.08
C GLY A 215 57.18 -3.54 12.50
N ARG A 216 58.38 -3.16 12.94
CA ARG A 216 59.20 -2.06 12.41
C ARG A 216 59.71 -2.40 11.01
N GLY A 217 59.94 -1.40 10.16
CA GLY A 217 60.80 -1.55 9.00
C GLY A 217 60.94 -0.28 8.16
N ARG A 218 62.02 0.47 8.37
CA ARG A 218 62.51 1.54 7.50
C ARG A 218 62.99 0.94 6.18
N HIS A 219 62.84 1.68 5.07
CA HIS A 219 63.90 1.92 4.09
C HIS A 219 63.70 3.31 3.49
#